data_AF-A0A455UIH2-F1
#
_entry.id   AF-A0A455UIH2-F1
#
_cell.length_a   1.000
_cell.length_b   1.000
_cell.length_c   1.000
_cell.angle_alpha   90.00
_cell.angle_beta   90.00
_cell.angle_gamma   90.00
#
_symmetry.space_group_name_H-M   'P 1'
#
loop_
_entity.id
_entity.type
_entity.pdbx_description
1 polymer ?
#
loop_
_entity_poly.entity_id
_entity_poly.type
_entity_poly.pdbx_seq_one_letter_code
_entity_poly.pdbx_strand_id
1 'polypeptide(L)'
;MPGQRVRGFPSNRAYPVEERHGFIWIWPGDPEKADADLIPELQWANNPDWAYGGGLYHIQCEYRLMIDNLMDLTHETYVHASSIGQPEIEEAAPETTVNGSEVITSREMENIPAPPFWQAALRGNGLADDVPVDRWQICRFTPPAMS
;
A
#
# COMPACT_ATOMS: atom_id res chain seq x y z
N MET A 1 -16.60 -34.66 -32.34
CA MET A 1 -17.16 -35.73 -31.49
C MET A 1 -18.42 -35.21 -30.80
N PRO A 2 -19.64 -35.53 -31.27
CA PRO A 2 -20.87 -35.23 -30.54
C PRO A 2 -21.23 -36.39 -29.61
N GLY A 3 -21.36 -36.15 -28.30
CA GLY A 3 -21.80 -37.19 -27.34
C GLY A 3 -21.13 -37.19 -25.96
N GLN A 4 -20.19 -36.29 -25.68
CA GLN A 4 -19.53 -36.26 -24.38
C GLN A 4 -20.47 -35.68 -23.31
N ARG A 5 -20.94 -36.52 -22.38
CA ARG A 5 -21.80 -36.14 -21.26
C ARG A 5 -20.97 -35.40 -20.21
N VAL A 6 -20.89 -34.08 -20.34
CA VAL A 6 -20.11 -33.20 -19.43
C VAL A 6 -20.62 -33.17 -17.99
N ARG A 7 -21.86 -33.62 -17.73
CA ARG A 7 -22.48 -33.64 -16.39
C ARG A 7 -21.93 -34.72 -15.44
N GLY A 8 -21.06 -35.62 -15.90
CA GLY A 8 -20.43 -36.66 -15.07
C GLY A 8 -19.06 -36.27 -14.51
N PHE A 9 -18.51 -35.13 -14.92
CA PHE A 9 -17.22 -34.65 -14.43
C PHE A 9 -17.43 -33.74 -13.22
N PRO A 10 -16.63 -33.89 -12.15
CA PRO A 10 -16.59 -32.90 -11.09
C PRO A 10 -16.25 -31.53 -11.68
N SER A 11 -16.98 -30.50 -11.27
CA SER A 11 -16.62 -29.13 -11.62
C SER A 11 -15.26 -28.77 -10.99
N ASN A 12 -14.49 -27.94 -11.67
CA ASN A 12 -13.30 -27.35 -11.08
C ASN A 12 -13.67 -26.51 -9.85
N ARG A 13 -12.74 -26.41 -8.89
CA ARG A 13 -12.91 -25.48 -7.76
C ARG A 13 -12.97 -24.05 -8.30
N ALA A 14 -14.02 -23.33 -7.93
CA ALA A 14 -14.19 -21.91 -8.19
C ALA A 14 -13.93 -21.11 -6.91
N TYR A 15 -13.46 -19.89 -7.06
CA TYR A 15 -13.25 -18.93 -5.97
C TYR A 15 -14.09 -17.69 -6.24
N PRO A 16 -14.68 -17.06 -5.22
CA PRO A 16 -15.24 -15.73 -5.35
C PRO A 16 -14.16 -14.73 -5.77
N VAL A 17 -14.48 -13.90 -6.76
CA VAL A 17 -13.58 -12.89 -7.31
C VAL A 17 -14.36 -11.60 -7.52
N GLU A 18 -13.75 -10.46 -7.19
CA GLU A 18 -14.29 -9.11 -7.42
C GLU A 18 -13.20 -8.26 -8.07
N GLU A 19 -13.55 -7.51 -9.13
CA GLU A 19 -12.69 -6.48 -9.71
C GLU A 19 -13.06 -5.12 -9.10
N ARG A 20 -12.13 -4.50 -8.37
CA ARG A 20 -12.37 -3.20 -7.70
C ARG A 20 -11.07 -2.45 -7.44
N HIS A 21 -11.10 -1.12 -7.57
CA HIS A 21 -9.98 -0.21 -7.32
C HIS A 21 -8.72 -0.51 -8.15
N GLY A 22 -8.89 -1.07 -9.36
CA GLY A 22 -7.77 -1.47 -10.23
C GLY A 22 -7.10 -2.81 -9.84
N PHE A 23 -7.69 -3.57 -8.92
CA PHE A 23 -7.21 -4.88 -8.49
C PHE A 23 -8.23 -5.99 -8.77
N ILE A 24 -7.74 -7.22 -8.90
CA ILE A 24 -8.53 -8.44 -8.90
C ILE A 24 -8.43 -9.08 -7.52
N TRP A 25 -9.50 -9.00 -6.74
CA TRP A 25 -9.59 -9.55 -5.40
C TRP A 25 -10.09 -10.99 -5.47
N ILE A 26 -9.42 -11.91 -4.76
CA ILE A 26 -9.78 -13.32 -4.71
C ILE A 26 -10.00 -13.72 -3.26
N TRP A 27 -11.11 -14.40 -2.96
CA TRP A 27 -11.35 -15.00 -1.65
C TRP A 27 -10.94 -16.48 -1.64
N PRO A 28 -9.81 -16.86 -1.01
CA PRO A 28 -9.32 -18.23 -1.03
C PRO A 28 -10.01 -19.14 0.01
N GLY A 29 -10.78 -18.55 0.93
CA GLY A 29 -11.43 -19.23 2.05
C GLY A 29 -12.72 -19.95 1.68
N ASP A 30 -13.62 -20.04 2.67
CA ASP A 30 -14.97 -20.57 2.49
C ASP A 30 -15.80 -19.59 1.62
N PRO A 31 -16.29 -20.00 0.44
CA PRO A 31 -17.04 -19.12 -0.46
C PRO A 31 -18.31 -18.53 0.15
N GLU A 32 -18.95 -19.23 1.11
CA GLU A 32 -20.17 -18.72 1.78
C GLU A 32 -19.88 -17.56 2.73
N LYS A 33 -18.61 -17.34 3.08
CA LYS A 33 -18.14 -16.23 3.93
C LYS A 33 -17.52 -15.09 3.13
N ALA A 34 -17.46 -15.21 1.81
CA ALA A 34 -16.94 -14.15 0.98
C ALA A 34 -17.94 -12.99 0.97
N ASP A 35 -17.46 -11.82 1.39
CA ASP A 35 -18.23 -10.58 1.42
C ASP A 35 -17.42 -9.49 0.72
N ALA A 36 -17.98 -8.92 -0.34
CA ALA A 36 -17.34 -7.90 -1.15
C ALA A 36 -17.24 -6.55 -0.40
N ASP A 37 -18.03 -6.36 0.65
CA ASP A 37 -17.98 -5.16 1.50
C ASP A 37 -16.79 -5.19 2.48
N LEU A 38 -16.09 -6.33 2.59
CA LEU A 38 -14.83 -6.44 3.34
C LEU A 38 -13.61 -5.98 2.55
N ILE A 39 -13.74 -5.71 1.25
CA ILE A 39 -12.64 -5.17 0.44
C ILE A 39 -12.32 -3.76 0.95
N PRO A 40 -11.05 -3.44 1.26
CA PRO A 40 -10.67 -2.12 1.76
C PRO A 40 -11.06 -1.01 0.79
N GLU A 41 -11.68 0.04 1.33
CA GLU A 41 -12.00 1.24 0.55
C GLU A 41 -10.72 2.04 0.26
N LEU A 42 -10.42 2.24 -1.02
CA LEU A 42 -9.28 3.02 -1.46
C LEU A 42 -9.74 4.37 -1.99
N GLN A 43 -9.74 5.37 -1.10
CA GLN A 43 -10.26 6.71 -1.38
C GLN A 43 -9.64 7.37 -2.63
N TRP A 44 -8.40 7.02 -2.98
CA TRP A 44 -7.71 7.55 -4.14
C TRP A 44 -8.07 6.84 -5.46
N ALA A 45 -8.57 5.59 -5.41
CA ALA A 45 -8.70 4.76 -6.61
C ALA A 45 -9.86 5.18 -7.54
N ASN A 46 -10.91 5.79 -6.99
CA ASN A 46 -12.07 6.28 -7.75
C ASN A 46 -12.20 7.80 -7.73
N ASN A 47 -11.16 8.51 -7.28
CA ASN A 47 -11.20 9.96 -7.13
C ASN A 47 -10.55 10.66 -8.33
N PRO A 48 -11.28 11.49 -9.09
CA PRO A 48 -10.74 12.18 -10.27
C PRO A 48 -9.62 13.17 -9.96
N ASP A 49 -9.49 13.59 -8.70
CA ASP A 49 -8.43 14.49 -8.25
C ASP A 49 -7.10 13.74 -8.00
N TRP A 50 -7.11 12.41 -8.08
CA TRP A 50 -5.95 11.56 -7.84
C TRP A 50 -5.51 10.85 -9.11
N ALA A 51 -4.20 10.87 -9.35
CA ALA A 51 -3.55 9.97 -10.30
C ALA A 51 -2.83 8.88 -9.51
N TYR A 52 -2.96 7.63 -9.95
CA TYR A 52 -2.21 6.51 -9.38
C TYR A 52 -1.56 5.68 -10.49
N GLY A 53 -0.41 5.10 -10.16
CA GLY A 53 0.31 4.15 -10.99
C GLY A 53 0.58 2.89 -10.20
N GLY A 54 0.79 1.77 -10.89
CA GLY A 54 1.01 0.49 -10.24
C GLY A 54 1.80 -0.46 -11.11
N GLY A 55 2.32 -1.50 -10.47
CA GLY A 55 3.07 -2.58 -11.10
C GLY A 55 3.01 -3.83 -10.25
N LEU A 56 3.39 -4.96 -10.85
CA LEU A 56 3.53 -6.23 -10.15
C LEU A 56 5.01 -6.54 -9.99
N TYR A 57 5.42 -6.79 -8.75
CA TYR A 57 6.78 -7.17 -8.39
C TYR A 57 6.74 -8.52 -7.68
N HIS A 58 7.48 -9.50 -8.21
CA HIS A 58 7.66 -10.78 -7.54
C HIS A 58 8.94 -10.72 -6.70
N ILE A 59 8.77 -10.79 -5.38
CA ILE A 59 9.86 -10.72 -4.42
C ILE A 59 10.03 -12.10 -3.78
N GLN A 60 11.25 -12.63 -3.79
CA GLN A 60 11.56 -13.97 -3.29
C GLN A 60 11.71 -13.98 -1.77
N CYS A 61 10.69 -13.53 -1.05
CA CYS A 61 10.63 -13.55 0.40
C CYS A 61 9.24 -13.97 0.90
N GLU A 62 9.14 -14.27 2.19
CA GLU A 62 7.84 -14.49 2.83
C GLU A 62 7.13 -13.15 3.00
N TYR A 63 5.83 -13.08 2.69
CA TYR A 63 5.10 -11.82 2.57
C TYR A 63 5.12 -10.94 3.83
N ARG A 64 5.24 -11.53 5.03
CA ARG A 64 5.34 -10.77 6.29
C ARG A 64 6.62 -9.96 6.37
N LEU A 65 7.70 -10.40 5.73
CA LEU A 65 8.92 -9.60 5.64
C LEU A 65 8.71 -8.30 4.84
N MET A 66 7.79 -8.32 3.86
CA MET A 66 7.39 -7.10 3.15
C MET A 66 6.49 -6.23 4.01
N ILE A 67 5.57 -6.82 4.78
CA ILE A 67 4.75 -6.08 5.74
C ILE A 67 5.65 -5.40 6.79
N ASP A 68 6.60 -6.13 7.36
CA ASP A 68 7.56 -5.59 8.33
C ASP A 68 8.37 -4.44 7.71
N ASN A 69 8.82 -4.60 6.46
CA ASN A 69 9.52 -3.53 5.74
C ASN A 69 8.65 -2.28 5.52
N LEU A 70 7.38 -2.44 5.12
CA LEU A 70 6.47 -1.33 4.86
C LEU A 70 6.02 -0.62 6.14
N MET A 71 5.91 -1.35 7.25
CA MET A 71 5.51 -0.80 8.54
C MET A 71 6.66 -0.18 9.34
N ASP A 72 7.91 -0.48 8.97
CA ASP A 72 9.10 0.10 9.59
C ASP A 72 9.57 1.34 8.83
N LEU A 73 9.32 2.53 9.39
CA LEU A 73 9.77 3.80 8.80
C LEU A 73 11.26 4.12 9.08
N THR A 74 11.99 3.28 9.81
CA THR A 74 13.37 3.58 10.22
C THR A 74 14.40 3.24 9.13
N HIS A 75 14.11 2.28 8.25
CA HIS A 75 15.03 1.84 7.21
C HIS A 75 15.19 2.83 6.05
N GLU A 76 14.29 3.83 5.93
CA GLU A 76 14.30 4.81 4.84
C GLU A 76 15.63 5.57 4.76
N THR A 77 16.21 5.92 5.91
CA THR A 77 17.50 6.64 5.99
C THR A 77 18.65 5.85 5.37
N TYR A 78 18.58 4.52 5.38
CA TYR A 78 19.67 3.64 4.94
C TYR A 78 19.45 3.07 3.54
N VAL A 79 18.26 2.54 3.29
CA VAL A 79 17.92 1.86 2.02
C VAL A 79 17.54 2.86 0.94
N HIS A 80 16.96 3.99 1.33
CA HIS A 80 16.47 5.03 0.42
C HIS A 80 17.21 6.36 0.57
N ALA A 81 18.47 6.31 1.01
CA ALA A 81 19.31 7.49 1.26
C ALA A 81 19.44 8.47 0.07
N SER A 82 19.19 8.01 -1.16
CA SER A 82 19.25 8.84 -2.38
C SER A 82 17.91 9.36 -2.88
N SER A 83 16.79 9.00 -2.23
CA SER A 83 15.44 9.36 -2.69
C SER A 83 14.58 9.99 -1.60
N ILE A 84 14.24 9.22 -0.55
CA ILE A 84 13.28 9.62 0.49
C ILE A 84 13.88 9.65 1.91
N GLY A 85 15.06 9.06 2.10
CA GLY A 85 15.79 9.06 3.35
C GLY A 85 16.41 10.43 3.67
N GLN A 86 16.35 10.84 4.94
CA GLN A 86 16.91 12.09 5.44
C GLN A 86 17.39 11.92 6.89
N PRO A 87 18.47 12.59 7.33
CA PRO A 87 18.95 12.52 8.72
C PRO A 87 17.88 12.87 9.76
N GLU A 88 16.99 13.81 9.43
CA GLU A 88 15.92 14.31 10.29
C GLU A 88 14.89 13.22 10.65
N ILE A 89 14.83 12.11 9.87
CA ILE A 89 14.03 10.91 10.17
C ILE A 89 14.49 10.24 11.47
N GLU A 90 15.77 10.38 11.84
CA GLU A 90 16.32 9.82 13.08
C GLU A 90 15.96 10.65 14.33
N GLU A 91 15.56 11.91 14.15
CA GLU A 91 15.31 12.85 15.25
C GLU A 91 13.86 12.84 15.76
N ALA A 92 12.91 12.36 14.95
CA ALA A 92 11.50 12.22 15.33
C ALA A 92 11.14 10.74 15.55
N ALA A 93 10.68 10.39 16.76
CA ALA A 93 10.16 9.05 17.01
C ALA A 93 8.78 8.87 16.33
N PRO A 94 8.52 7.74 15.65
CA PRO A 94 7.18 7.47 15.13
C PRO A 94 6.23 7.14 16.29
N GLU A 95 4.96 7.49 16.11
CA GLU A 95 3.87 7.07 16.99
C GLU A 95 3.08 5.95 16.33
N THR A 96 2.67 4.96 17.12
CA THR A 96 1.86 3.83 16.63
C THR A 96 0.57 3.73 17.41
N THR A 97 -0.55 3.68 16.69
CA THR A 97 -1.89 3.51 17.27
C THR A 97 -2.58 2.29 16.65
N VAL A 98 -3.44 1.65 17.44
CA VAL A 98 -4.23 0.49 17.01
C VAL A 98 -5.71 0.82 17.16
N ASN A 99 -6.43 0.84 16.05
CA ASN A 99 -7.84 1.18 15.96
C ASN A 99 -8.63 -0.03 15.44
N GLY A 100 -9.11 -0.87 16.36
CA GLY A 100 -9.82 -2.10 16.00
C GLY A 100 -8.92 -3.08 15.25
N SER A 101 -9.16 -3.25 13.95
CA SER A 101 -8.33 -4.10 13.07
C SER A 101 -7.26 -3.33 12.29
N GLU A 102 -7.17 -2.01 12.44
CA GLU A 102 -6.19 -1.17 11.75
C GLU A 102 -5.02 -0.81 12.68
N VAL A 103 -3.81 -0.85 12.15
CA VAL A 103 -2.60 -0.33 12.81
C VAL A 103 -2.10 0.87 12.02
N ILE A 104 -1.81 1.98 12.70
CA ILE A 104 -1.33 3.21 12.06
C ILE A 104 0.01 3.56 12.69
N THR A 105 1.05 3.67 11.87
CA THR A 105 2.36 4.22 12.27
C THR A 105 2.54 5.56 11.57
N SER A 106 2.76 6.63 12.33
CA SER A 106 2.91 7.97 11.80
C SER A 106 4.09 8.72 12.38
N ARG A 107 4.63 9.65 11.60
CA ARG A 107 5.66 10.60 12.00
C ARG A 107 5.35 11.95 11.37
N GLU A 108 5.46 13.00 12.17
CA GLU A 108 5.37 14.38 11.73
C GLU A 108 6.73 15.04 11.91
N MET A 109 7.17 15.80 10.92
CA MET A 109 8.43 16.55 10.93
C MET A 109 8.14 17.95 10.43
N GLU A 110 8.39 18.95 11.27
CA GLU A 110 8.12 20.35 10.95
C GLU A 110 9.39 21.06 10.48
N ASN A 111 9.24 21.96 9.50
CA ASN A 111 10.30 22.87 9.07
C ASN A 111 11.61 22.18 8.66
N ILE A 112 11.52 21.12 7.84
CA ILE A 112 12.67 20.38 7.30
C ILE A 112 12.84 20.64 5.80
N PRO A 113 14.05 20.50 5.22
CA PRO A 113 14.19 20.51 3.77
C PRO A 113 13.41 19.34 3.13
N ALA A 114 12.77 19.56 2.00
CA ALA A 114 12.13 18.47 1.26
C ALA A 114 13.18 17.46 0.76
N PRO A 115 12.93 16.14 0.79
CA PRO A 115 13.83 15.14 0.22
C PRO A 115 13.87 15.22 -1.31
N PRO A 116 14.90 14.67 -1.98
CA PRO A 116 15.08 14.78 -3.43
C PRO A 116 13.85 14.40 -4.27
N PHE A 117 13.12 13.36 -3.87
CA PHE A 117 11.89 12.96 -4.54
C PHE A 117 10.81 14.05 -4.51
N TRP A 118 10.57 14.65 -3.34
CA TRP A 118 9.58 15.71 -3.18
C TRP A 118 10.02 17.03 -3.82
N GLN A 119 11.32 17.36 -3.79
CA GLN A 119 11.86 18.50 -4.54
C GLN A 119 11.56 18.40 -6.04
N ALA A 120 11.78 17.23 -6.63
CA ALA A 120 11.46 17.00 -8.04
C ALA A 120 9.95 17.16 -8.33
N ALA A 121 9.09 16.67 -7.43
CA ALA A 121 7.64 16.82 -7.54
C ALA A 121 7.20 18.29 -7.42
N LEU A 122 7.74 19.05 -6.45
CA LEU A 122 7.47 20.48 -6.28
C LEU A 122 7.86 21.26 -7.53
N ARG A 123 9.07 21.03 -8.04
CA ARG A 123 9.58 21.65 -9.28
C ARG A 123 8.71 21.32 -10.49
N GLY A 124 8.26 20.06 -10.60
CA GLY A 124 7.34 19.61 -11.64
C GLY A 124 5.97 20.31 -11.61
N ASN A 125 5.56 20.80 -10.44
CA ASN A 125 4.32 21.56 -10.23
C ASN A 125 4.54 23.09 -10.18
N GLY A 126 5.74 23.59 -10.48
CA GLY A 126 6.06 25.01 -10.45
C GLY A 126 6.10 25.63 -9.05
N LEU A 127 6.31 24.81 -8.02
CA LEU A 127 6.46 25.23 -6.62
C LEU A 127 7.94 25.38 -6.27
N ALA A 128 8.24 26.19 -5.24
CA ALA A 128 9.60 26.32 -4.71
C ALA A 128 10.04 25.00 -4.06
N ASP A 129 11.24 24.53 -4.42
CA ASP A 129 11.84 23.28 -3.94
C ASP A 129 13.04 23.50 -3.01
N ASP A 130 13.35 24.76 -2.69
CA ASP A 130 14.46 25.19 -1.84
C ASP A 130 14.02 25.83 -0.51
N VAL A 131 12.74 25.68 -0.15
CA VAL A 131 12.17 26.17 1.10
C VAL A 131 11.85 25.02 2.08
N PRO A 132 11.87 25.27 3.40
CA PRO A 132 11.42 24.27 4.37
C PRO A 132 9.97 23.87 4.16
N VAL A 133 9.65 22.62 4.48
CA VAL A 133 8.32 22.04 4.42
C VAL A 133 8.01 21.29 5.71
N ASP A 134 6.72 21.13 5.97
CA ASP A 134 6.24 20.15 6.95
C ASP A 134 6.01 18.82 6.21
N ARG A 135 6.54 17.74 6.76
CA ARG A 135 6.47 16.39 6.19
C ARG A 135 5.76 15.46 7.14
N TRP A 136 4.73 14.80 6.63
CA TRP A 136 4.05 13.71 7.31
C TRP A 136 4.36 12.38 6.63
N GLN A 137 4.61 11.36 7.43
CA GLN A 137 4.69 9.96 7.00
C GLN A 137 3.63 9.20 7.76
N ILE A 138 2.71 8.57 7.04
CA ILE A 138 1.61 7.84 7.65
C ILE A 138 1.50 6.51 6.90
N CYS A 139 1.76 5.42 7.60
CA CYS A 139 1.54 4.06 7.12
C CYS A 139 0.33 3.49 7.85
N ARG A 140 -0.62 2.94 7.09
CA ARG A 140 -1.80 2.24 7.63
C ARG A 140 -1.63 0.76 7.33
N PHE A 141 -2.13 -0.10 8.19
CA PHE A 141 -2.14 -1.53 7.93
C PHE A 141 -3.46 -2.13 8.34
N THR A 142 -4.05 -2.88 7.41
CA THR A 142 -5.22 -3.71 7.66
C THR A 142 -4.89 -5.15 7.29
N PRO A 143 -5.11 -6.13 8.20
CA PRO A 143 -4.91 -7.53 7.91
C PRO A 143 -5.68 -8.00 6.66
N PRO A 144 -5.14 -8.96 5.89
CA PRO A 144 -3.90 -9.70 6.18
C PRO A 144 -2.61 -9.03 5.68
N ALA A 145 -2.68 -8.09 4.73
CA ALA A 145 -1.50 -7.54 4.06
C ALA A 145 -1.73 -6.20 3.35
N MET A 146 -2.81 -5.48 3.67
CA MET A 146 -3.09 -4.20 3.02
C MET A 146 -2.38 -3.08 3.79
N SER A 147 -1.52 -2.31 3.10
CA SER A 147 -0.89 -1.10 3.62
C SER A 147 -1.19 0.12 2.78
#